data_AF-A0A2S6UJT3-F1
#
_entry.id   AF-A0A2S6UJT3-F1
#
_cell.length_a   1.000
_cell.length_b   1.000
_cell.length_c   1.000
_cell.angle_alpha   90.00
_cell.angle_beta   90.00
_cell.angle_gamma   90.00
#
_symmetry.space_group_name_H-M   'P 1'
#
loop_
_entity.id
_entity.type
_entity.pdbx_description
1 polymer ?
#
loop_
_entity_poly.entity_id
_entity_poly.type
_entity_poly.pdbx_seq_one_letter_code
_entity_poly.pdbx_strand_id
1 'polypeptide(L)'
;MRNKFFYRKQSDLLPERPPPIATSGILGWIRKNLFSSSINSILTVLCIYLIYLVINDFINWAYIDASFEGNDRLACTNQGACWAWVDQRIGQFFYGFYP
;
A
#
# COMPACT_ATOMS: atom_id res chain seq x y z
N MET A 1 -44.13 42.63 -23.41
CA MET A 1 -43.71 41.55 -22.50
C MET A 1 -42.93 40.50 -23.30
N ARG A 2 -41.59 40.58 -23.33
CA ARG A 2 -40.75 39.52 -23.93
C ARG A 2 -40.38 38.54 -22.83
N ASN A 3 -40.96 37.33 -22.87
CA ASN A 3 -40.52 36.22 -22.05
C ASN A 3 -39.07 35.89 -22.44
N LYS A 4 -38.11 36.39 -21.66
CA LYS A 4 -36.74 35.89 -21.69
C LYS A 4 -36.79 34.53 -21.01
N PHE A 5 -36.97 33.49 -21.82
CA PHE A 5 -36.75 32.13 -21.35
C PHE A 5 -35.35 32.06 -20.72
N PHE A 6 -35.30 31.56 -19.49
CA PHE A 6 -34.11 31.48 -18.65
C PHE A 6 -33.20 30.34 -19.12
N TYR A 7 -32.72 30.39 -20.36
CA TYR A 7 -31.65 29.51 -20.85
C TYR A 7 -30.44 30.35 -21.24
N ARG A 8 -29.24 29.91 -20.86
CA ARG A 8 -28.00 30.48 -21.39
C ARG A 8 -27.84 30.03 -22.84
N LYS A 9 -27.40 30.95 -23.71
CA LYS A 9 -26.95 30.56 -25.04
C LYS A 9 -25.57 29.94 -24.94
N GLN A 10 -25.22 29.04 -25.87
CA GLN A 10 -23.90 28.42 -25.95
C GLN A 10 -22.76 29.45 -26.00
N SER A 11 -23.02 30.62 -26.61
CA SER A 11 -22.10 31.77 -26.67
C SER A 11 -21.78 32.38 -25.31
N ASP A 12 -22.62 32.15 -24.31
CA ASP A 12 -22.50 32.70 -22.95
C ASP A 12 -21.89 31.66 -21.98
N LEU A 13 -21.48 30.48 -22.48
CA LEU A 13 -20.82 29.45 -21.71
C LEU A 13 -19.31 29.71 -21.63
N LEU A 14 -18.75 29.46 -20.45
CA LEU A 14 -17.31 29.54 -20.22
C LEU A 14 -16.61 28.41 -20.99
N PRO A 15 -15.37 28.63 -21.46
CA PRO A 15 -14.59 27.58 -22.11
C PRO A 15 -14.33 26.42 -21.15
N GLU A 16 -14.32 25.20 -21.71
CA GLU A 16 -14.02 23.98 -20.96
C GLU A 16 -12.58 24.03 -20.43
N ARG A 17 -12.43 23.86 -19.11
CA ARG A 17 -11.12 23.74 -18.47
C ARG A 17 -10.88 22.28 -18.08
N PRO A 18 -9.63 21.80 -18.14
CA PRO A 18 -9.32 20.46 -17.66
C PRO A 18 -9.66 20.34 -16.16
N PRO A 19 -10.01 19.12 -15.69
CA PRO A 19 -10.34 18.91 -14.29
C PRO A 19 -9.14 19.30 -13.39
N PRO A 20 -9.39 19.90 -12.21
CA PRO A 20 -8.30 20.27 -11.32
C PRO A 20 -7.52 19.03 -10.91
N ILE A 21 -6.20 19.10 -11.08
CA ILE A 21 -5.24 18.01 -10.77
C ILE A 21 -5.37 17.51 -9.33
N ALA A 22 -5.82 18.38 -8.40
CA ALA A 22 -6.01 18.06 -7.00
C ALA A 22 -7.30 17.25 -6.71
N THR A 23 -8.19 17.12 -7.69
CA THR A 23 -9.52 16.47 -7.53
C THR A 23 -9.69 15.27 -8.44
N SER A 24 -8.84 15.11 -9.45
CA SER A 24 -8.83 13.98 -10.37
C SER A 24 -7.63 13.05 -10.12
N GLY A 25 -7.77 11.79 -10.55
CA GLY A 25 -6.69 10.79 -10.51
C GLY A 25 -6.33 10.30 -9.10
N ILE A 26 -5.16 9.65 -9.01
CA ILE A 26 -4.65 9.00 -7.80
C ILE A 26 -4.40 10.03 -6.68
N LEU A 27 -3.88 11.21 -7.04
CA LEU A 27 -3.61 12.29 -6.07
C LEU A 27 -4.89 12.79 -5.41
N GLY A 28 -5.96 13.00 -6.20
CA GLY A 28 -7.28 13.36 -5.68
C GLY A 28 -7.89 12.26 -4.79
N TRP A 29 -7.69 10.98 -5.14
CA TRP A 29 -8.14 9.85 -4.34
C TRP A 29 -7.43 9.76 -2.98
N ILE A 30 -6.11 9.92 -2.95
CA ILE A 30 -5.32 9.90 -1.70
C ILE A 30 -5.79 11.02 -0.77
N ARG A 31 -5.93 12.24 -1.28
CA ARG A 31 -6.39 13.37 -0.48
C ARG A 31 -7.81 13.16 0.05
N LYS A 32 -8.71 12.61 -0.77
CA LYS A 32 -10.11 12.38 -0.40
C LYS A 32 -10.30 11.23 0.59
N ASN A 33 -9.46 10.20 0.57
CA ASN A 33 -9.64 9.02 1.42
C ASN A 33 -8.72 9.03 2.65
N LEU A 34 -7.43 9.34 2.48
CA LEU A 34 -6.45 9.28 3.58
C LEU A 34 -6.36 10.61 4.35
N PHE A 35 -6.46 11.75 3.65
CA PHE A 35 -6.25 13.09 4.23
C PHE A 35 -7.51 13.96 4.22
N SER A 36 -8.69 13.34 4.36
CA SER A 36 -9.98 14.04 4.31
C SER A 36 -10.27 14.90 5.54
N SER A 37 -9.67 14.59 6.68
CA SER A 37 -9.82 15.33 7.94
C SER A 37 -8.50 15.35 8.71
N SER A 38 -8.38 16.26 9.69
CA SER A 38 -7.20 16.34 10.54
C SER A 38 -6.97 15.04 11.33
N ILE A 39 -8.05 14.38 11.77
CA ILE A 39 -7.97 13.08 12.46
C ILE A 39 -7.46 12.00 11.51
N ASN A 40 -8.03 11.91 10.30
CA ASN A 40 -7.60 10.92 9.32
C ASN A 40 -6.13 11.13 8.90
N SER A 41 -5.68 12.38 8.84
CA SER A 41 -4.29 12.72 8.55
C SER A 41 -3.34 12.21 9.63
N ILE A 42 -3.67 12.44 10.91
CA ILE A 42 -2.88 11.95 12.04
C ILE A 42 -2.85 10.42 12.05
N LEU A 43 -4.01 9.78 11.87
CA LEU A 43 -4.11 8.32 11.84
C LEU A 43 -3.29 7.72 10.68
N THR A 44 -3.35 8.32 9.51
CA THR A 44 -2.58 7.89 8.34
C THR A 44 -1.08 7.95 8.60
N VAL A 45 -0.60 9.07 9.17
CA VAL A 45 0.83 9.22 9.51
C VAL A 45 1.24 8.19 10.57
N LEU A 46 0.40 7.98 11.59
CA LEU A 46 0.65 6.98 12.63
C LEU A 46 0.72 5.57 12.04
N CYS A 47 -0.20 5.19 11.16
CA CYS A 47 -0.16 3.90 10.49
C CYS A 47 1.12 3.73 9.66
N ILE A 48 1.52 4.74 8.88
CA ILE A 48 2.78 4.70 8.11
C ILE A 48 3.98 4.53 9.04
N TYR A 49 3.99 5.22 10.19
CA TYR A 49 5.06 5.10 11.17
C TYR A 49 5.14 3.69 11.78
N LEU A 50 4.00 3.11 12.17
CA LEU A 50 3.97 1.73 12.68
C LEU A 50 4.42 0.73 11.62
N ILE A 51 3.96 0.90 10.38
CA ILE A 51 4.39 0.07 9.25
C ILE A 51 5.91 0.18 9.07
N TYR A 52 6.48 1.37 9.18
CA TYR A 52 7.92 1.58 9.07
C TYR A 52 8.70 0.80 10.14
N LEU A 53 8.26 0.85 11.40
CA LEU A 53 8.90 0.09 12.48
C LEU A 53 8.84 -1.43 12.22
N VAL A 54 7.67 -1.95 11.85
CA VAL A 54 7.48 -3.38 11.58
C VAL A 54 8.29 -3.82 10.37
N ILE A 55 8.31 -3.03 9.29
CA ILE A 55 9.06 -3.35 8.07
C ILE A 55 10.56 -3.39 8.36
N ASN A 56 11.09 -2.45 9.15
CA ASN A 56 12.51 -2.42 9.49
C ASN A 56 12.94 -3.72 10.19
N ASP A 57 12.20 -4.11 11.24
CA ASP A 57 12.53 -5.32 12.00
C ASP A 57 12.29 -6.59 11.18
N PHE A 58 11.25 -6.59 10.34
CA PHE A 58 10.96 -7.69 9.44
C PHE A 58 12.06 -7.89 8.40
N ILE A 59 12.61 -6.82 7.81
CA ILE A 59 13.70 -6.92 6.83
C ILE A 59 14.97 -7.45 7.50
N ASN A 60 15.30 -6.94 8.69
CA ASN A 60 16.46 -7.42 9.44
C ASN A 60 16.36 -8.93 9.71
N TRP A 61 15.21 -9.38 10.21
CA TRP A 61 14.95 -10.79 10.46
C TRP A 61 14.92 -11.63 9.17
N ALA A 62 14.23 -11.18 8.13
CA ALA A 62 14.00 -11.95 6.90
C ALA A 62 15.20 -12.01 5.96
N TYR A 63 16.08 -11.01 5.96
CA TYR A 63 17.18 -10.94 4.99
C TYR A 63 18.55 -10.75 5.62
N ILE A 64 18.70 -9.89 6.64
CA ILE A 64 20.02 -9.55 7.19
C ILE A 64 20.55 -10.67 8.09
N ASP A 65 19.74 -11.06 9.07
CA ASP A 65 20.09 -12.11 10.04
C ASP A 65 19.65 -13.50 9.58
N ALA A 66 19.24 -13.64 8.33
CA ALA A 66 18.69 -14.88 7.81
C ALA A 66 19.78 -15.92 7.48
N SER A 67 19.40 -17.20 7.57
CA SER A 67 20.24 -18.34 7.17
C SER A 67 19.68 -18.96 5.88
N PHE A 68 20.43 -18.84 4.79
CA PHE A 68 20.02 -19.32 3.46
C PHE A 68 20.46 -20.75 3.17
N GLU A 69 21.59 -21.20 3.73
CA GLU A 69 22.15 -22.53 3.50
C GLU A 69 22.04 -23.39 4.76
N GLY A 70 21.69 -24.67 4.59
CA GLY A 70 21.57 -25.61 5.70
C GLY A 70 20.84 -26.89 5.32
N ASN A 71 21.35 -28.04 5.79
CA ASN A 71 20.75 -29.34 5.51
C ASN A 71 19.64 -29.74 6.51
N ASP A 72 19.52 -29.04 7.63
CA ASP A 72 18.54 -29.36 8.67
C ASP A 72 18.18 -28.10 9.49
N ARG A 73 17.12 -28.16 10.30
CA ARG A 73 16.67 -27.00 11.13
C ARG A 73 17.73 -26.50 12.11
N LEU A 74 18.63 -27.39 12.54
CA LEU A 74 19.72 -27.08 13.48
C LEU A 74 20.87 -26.32 12.80
N ALA A 75 20.89 -26.27 11.47
CA ALA A 75 21.91 -25.53 10.72
C ALA A 75 21.67 -24.00 10.74
N CYS A 76 20.45 -23.57 11.05
CA CYS A 76 20.12 -22.16 11.22
C CYS A 76 20.65 -21.66 12.57
N THR A 77 21.83 -21.05 12.52
CA THR A 77 22.59 -20.57 13.68
C THR A 77 22.34 -19.09 13.98
N ASN A 78 21.89 -18.33 12.99
CA ASN A 78 21.53 -16.93 13.16
C ASN A 78 20.14 -16.79 13.79
N GLN A 79 19.88 -15.64 14.42
CA GLN A 79 18.61 -15.35 15.11
C GLN A 79 17.48 -14.94 14.13
N GLY A 80 17.76 -14.85 12.83
CA GLY A 80 16.80 -14.46 11.79
C GLY A 80 16.01 -15.63 11.18
N ALA A 81 15.45 -15.38 9.99
CA ALA A 81 14.67 -16.35 9.25
C ALA A 81 15.54 -17.51 8.70
N CYS A 82 15.01 -18.72 8.75
CA CYS A 82 15.67 -19.93 8.26
C CYS A 82 15.13 -20.32 6.89
N TRP A 83 15.66 -19.72 5.81
CA TRP A 83 15.20 -19.99 4.44
C TRP A 83 15.54 -21.39 3.97
N ALA A 84 16.65 -21.96 4.42
CA ALA A 84 17.04 -23.33 4.11
C ALA A 84 15.94 -24.35 4.48
N TRP A 85 15.27 -24.16 5.63
CA TRP A 85 14.17 -25.01 6.05
C TRP A 85 12.89 -24.78 5.23
N VAL A 86 12.64 -23.52 4.83
CA VAL A 86 11.50 -23.17 3.98
C VAL A 86 11.62 -23.85 2.61
N ASP A 87 12.81 -23.86 2.01
CA ASP A 87 13.06 -24.52 0.72
C ASP A 87 12.79 -26.04 0.79
N GLN A 88 13.33 -26.70 1.81
CA GLN A 88 13.14 -28.14 2.02
C GLN A 88 11.68 -28.54 2.25
N ARG A 89 10.84 -27.62 2.75
CA ARG A 89 9.43 -27.88 3.09
C ARG A 89 8.44 -27.05 2.29
N ILE A 90 8.88 -26.43 1.21
CA ILE A 90 8.02 -25.60 0.36
C ILE A 90 6.84 -26.40 -0.18
N GLY A 91 7.05 -27.68 -0.51
CA GLY A 91 5.99 -28.60 -0.91
C GLY A 91 4.92 -28.80 0.17
N GLN A 92 5.29 -28.83 1.46
CA GLN A 92 4.33 -28.92 2.56
C GLN A 92 3.54 -27.61 2.73
N PHE A 93 4.14 -26.45 2.44
CA PHE A 93 3.41 -25.17 2.49
C PHE A 93 2.37 -25.05 1.37
N PHE A 94 2.69 -25.52 0.17
CA PHE A 94 1.78 -25.44 -0.97
C PHE A 94 0.73 -26.56 -0.99
N TYR A 95 1.12 -27.80 -0.69
CA TYR A 95 0.28 -28.97 -0.84
C TYR A 95 -0.21 -29.57 0.50
N GLY A 96 0.29 -29.07 1.63
CA GLY A 96 -0.01 -29.61 2.96
C GLY A 96 0.74 -30.93 3.23
N PHE A 97 0.28 -31.67 4.25
CA PHE A 97 0.79 -33.01 4.53
C PHE A 97 0.16 -34.04 3.58
N TYR A 98 0.47 -33.94 2.29
CA TYR A 98 0.13 -34.94 1.28
C TYR A 98 1.34 -35.85 1.05
N PRO A 99 1.17 -37.18 0.85
CA PRO A 99 2.30 -38.06 0.52
C PRO A 99 3.01 -37.63 -0.78
#